data_AF-A0A832XME3-F1
#
_entry.id   AF-A0A832XME3-F1
#
_cell.length_a   1.000
_cell.length_b   1.000
_cell.length_c   1.000
_cell.angle_alpha   90.00
_cell.angle_beta   90.00
_cell.angle_gamma   90.00
#
_symmetry.space_group_name_H-M   'P 1'
#
loop_
_entity.id
_entity.type
_entity.pdbx_description
1 polymer ?
#
loop_
_entity_poly.entity_id
_entity_poly.type
_entity_poly.pdbx_seq_one_letter_code
_entity_poly.pdbx_strand_id
1 'polypeptide(L)'
;QKSIISQLQRFVDYKCRLIVLDSAVSLYRLENSGSRNDMLDNSRELGRQMAQLSKIARQNQVPIIVCNQVYESFRKKGSVEPVGRDVMAYWSKTALELGRKGSSRWARLARHPSKKAGEQSKFKIHNEGIR
;
A
#
# COMPACT_ATOMS: atom_id res chain seq x y z
N GLN A 1 10.85 9.02 -7.46
CA GLN A 1 9.44 8.74 -7.09
C GLN A 1 8.59 10.00 -7.02
N LYS A 2 8.95 11.02 -6.22
CA LYS A 2 8.16 12.27 -6.05
C LYS A 2 7.73 12.94 -7.36
N SER A 3 8.69 13.15 -8.27
CA SER A 3 8.44 13.78 -9.59
C SER A 3 7.46 12.98 -10.46
N ILE A 4 7.47 11.65 -10.38
CA ILE A 4 6.61 10.80 -11.20
C ILE A 4 5.17 10.83 -10.69
N ILE A 5 4.96 10.79 -9.36
CA ILE A 5 3.60 10.86 -8.78
C ILE A 5 2.98 12.23 -9.05
N SER A 6 3.75 13.32 -8.95
CA SER A 6 3.24 14.65 -9.24
C SER A 6 2.92 14.86 -10.74
N GLN A 7 3.67 14.20 -11.63
CA GLN A 7 3.43 14.23 -13.07
C GLN A 7 2.43 13.19 -13.55
N LEU A 8 1.99 12.27 -12.70
CA LEU A 8 1.14 11.13 -13.08
C LEU A 8 -0.14 11.59 -13.80
N GLN A 9 -0.71 12.73 -13.41
CA GLN A 9 -1.86 13.34 -14.07
C GLN A 9 -1.65 13.61 -15.57
N ARG A 10 -0.41 13.81 -16.02
CA ARG A 10 -0.07 14.06 -17.43
C ARG A 10 -0.09 12.78 -18.27
N PHE A 11 0.01 11.62 -17.61
CA PHE A 11 0.10 10.31 -18.26
C PHE A 11 -1.17 9.48 -18.10
N VAL A 12 -2.06 9.88 -17.18
CA VAL A 12 -3.38 9.25 -17.02
C VAL A 12 -4.33 9.87 -18.04
N ASP A 13 -4.54 9.14 -19.13
CA ASP A 13 -5.56 9.44 -20.12
C ASP A 13 -6.77 8.50 -19.96
N TYR A 14 -7.73 8.62 -20.88
CA TYR A 14 -8.95 7.78 -20.90
C TYR A 14 -8.68 6.29 -21.15
N LYS A 15 -7.48 5.90 -21.59
CA LYS A 15 -7.10 4.49 -21.82
C LYS A 15 -6.52 3.83 -20.59
N CYS A 16 -6.10 4.60 -19.58
CA CYS A 16 -5.54 4.07 -18.35
C CYS A 16 -6.63 3.37 -17.51
N ARG A 17 -6.50 2.05 -17.32
CA ARG A 17 -7.49 1.24 -16.58
C ARG A 17 -7.03 0.76 -15.21
N LEU A 18 -5.75 0.88 -14.90
CA LEU A 18 -5.15 0.47 -13.63
C LEU A 18 -3.83 1.21 -13.42
N ILE A 19 -3.60 1.68 -12.21
CA ILE A 19 -2.31 2.21 -11.78
C ILE A 19 -1.79 1.32 -10.65
N VAL A 20 -0.54 0.86 -10.77
CA VAL A 20 0.13 0.08 -9.72
C VAL A 20 1.35 0.85 -9.22
N LEU A 21 1.40 1.11 -7.92
CA LEU A 21 2.56 1.67 -7.24
C LEU A 21 3.25 0.57 -6.41
N ASP A 22 4.30 -0.02 -6.96
CA ASP A 22 5.11 -1.03 -6.29
C ASP A 22 6.56 -0.55 -6.06
N SER A 23 6.99 -0.14 -4.86
CA SER A 23 6.21 0.04 -3.62
C SER A 23 6.14 1.51 -3.23
N ALA A 24 5.16 1.86 -2.38
CA ALA A 24 5.07 3.20 -1.78
C ALA A 24 6.24 3.50 -0.82
N VAL A 25 7.08 2.51 -0.50
CA VAL A 25 7.92 2.50 0.72
C VAL A 25 9.40 2.71 0.45
N SER A 26 9.83 2.92 -0.80
CA SER A 26 11.27 3.12 -1.08
C SER A 26 11.87 4.30 -0.28
N LEU A 27 11.04 5.25 0.15
CA LEU A 27 11.42 6.44 0.92
C LEU A 27 11.37 6.27 2.46
N TYR A 28 10.88 5.14 2.98
CA TYR A 28 10.59 4.96 4.42
C TYR A 28 11.51 4.00 5.18
N ARG A 29 12.41 3.30 4.49
CA ARG A 29 13.36 2.37 5.15
C ARG A 29 14.30 3.04 6.16
N LEU A 30 14.33 4.38 6.21
CA LEU A 30 15.11 5.16 7.16
C LEU A 30 14.43 5.38 8.52
N GLU A 31 13.20 4.91 8.73
CA GLU A 31 12.49 5.02 10.03
C GLU A 31 13.21 4.32 11.20
N ASN A 32 14.14 3.40 10.94
CA ASN A 32 14.92 2.78 12.01
C ASN A 32 16.29 3.46 12.28
N SER A 33 16.60 4.58 11.60
CA SER A 33 17.91 5.24 11.71
C SER A 33 17.87 6.77 11.80
N GLY A 34 16.72 7.40 11.51
CA GLY A 34 16.57 8.86 11.46
C GLY A 34 16.06 9.50 12.76
N SER A 35 16.21 10.82 12.87
CA SER A 35 15.67 11.60 13.97
C SER A 35 14.13 11.62 13.95
N ARG A 36 13.50 12.01 15.06
CA ARG A 36 12.03 12.17 15.15
C ARG A 36 11.47 13.14 14.09
N ASN A 37 12.26 14.13 13.67
CA ASN A 37 11.86 15.09 12.64
C ASN A 37 11.80 14.43 11.26
N ASP A 38 12.76 13.56 10.94
CA ASP A 38 12.80 12.83 9.67
C ASP A 38 11.58 11.91 9.50
N MET A 39 11.14 11.28 10.59
CA MET A 39 9.92 10.45 10.60
C MET A 39 8.65 11.27 10.31
N LEU A 40 8.54 12.46 10.89
CA LEU A 40 7.40 13.36 10.67
C LEU A 40 7.34 13.88 9.25
N ASP A 41 8.48 14.29 8.69
CA ASP A 41 8.54 14.81 7.33
C ASP A 41 8.29 13.73 6.28
N ASN A 42 8.77 12.51 6.53
CA ASN A 42 8.40 11.37 5.71
C ASN A 42 6.88 11.14 5.76
N SER A 43 6.29 11.01 6.97
CA SER A 43 4.84 10.84 7.17
C SER A 43 3.99 11.87 6.42
N ARG A 44 4.40 13.15 6.45
CA ARG A 44 3.75 14.23 5.71
C ARG A 44 3.85 14.03 4.20
N GLU A 45 5.01 13.63 3.70
CA GLU A 45 5.24 13.38 2.28
C GLU A 45 4.37 12.24 1.75
N LEU A 46 4.27 11.10 2.45
CA LEU A 46 3.35 10.03 2.05
C LEU A 46 1.90 10.47 2.10
N GLY A 47 1.54 11.27 3.11
CA GLY A 47 0.21 11.86 3.18
C GLY A 47 -0.11 12.65 1.91
N ARG A 48 0.83 13.47 1.43
CA ARG A 48 0.68 14.20 0.16
C ARG A 48 0.58 13.29 -1.05
N GLN A 49 1.45 12.29 -1.16
CA GLN A 49 1.43 11.35 -2.29
C GLN A 49 0.13 10.54 -2.33
N MET A 50 -0.31 10.02 -1.19
CA MET A 50 -1.57 9.29 -1.07
C MET A 50 -2.78 10.17 -1.35
N ALA A 51 -2.76 11.44 -0.91
CA ALA A 51 -3.80 12.40 -1.25
C ALA A 51 -3.88 12.65 -2.78
N GLN A 52 -2.74 12.80 -3.44
CA GLN A 52 -2.66 12.96 -4.90
C GLN A 52 -3.20 11.73 -5.63
N LEU A 53 -2.77 10.53 -5.25
CA LEU A 53 -3.28 9.29 -5.82
C LEU A 53 -4.79 9.16 -5.61
N SER A 54 -5.28 9.48 -4.42
CA SER A 54 -6.72 9.48 -4.10
C SER A 54 -7.50 10.45 -4.98
N LYS A 55 -6.94 11.63 -5.27
CA LYS A 55 -7.52 12.61 -6.20
C LYS A 55 -7.55 12.07 -7.63
N ILE A 56 -6.43 11.52 -8.12
CA ILE A 56 -6.33 10.94 -9.47
C ILE A 56 -7.34 9.81 -9.65
N ALA A 57 -7.43 8.89 -8.69
CA ALA A 57 -8.37 7.77 -8.72
C ALA A 57 -9.82 8.24 -8.84
N ARG A 58 -10.19 9.29 -8.08
CA ARG A 58 -11.56 9.85 -8.11
C ARG A 58 -11.85 10.60 -9.40
N GLN A 59 -10.94 11.45 -9.86
CA GLN A 59 -11.14 12.29 -11.05
C GLN A 59 -11.19 11.49 -12.35
N ASN A 60 -10.34 10.46 -12.46
CA ASN A 60 -10.20 9.67 -13.69
C ASN A 60 -10.91 8.31 -13.59
N GLN A 61 -11.59 8.03 -12.47
CA GLN A 61 -12.27 6.76 -12.19
C GLN A 61 -11.38 5.51 -12.41
N VAL A 62 -10.08 5.65 -12.15
CA VAL A 62 -9.08 4.60 -12.35
C VAL A 62 -8.74 3.93 -11.01
N PRO A 63 -8.79 2.58 -10.90
CA PRO A 63 -8.35 1.89 -9.70
C PRO A 63 -6.83 2.04 -9.53
N ILE A 64 -6.40 2.21 -8.28
CA ILE A 64 -4.99 2.32 -7.91
C ILE A 64 -4.67 1.25 -6.87
N ILE A 65 -3.66 0.43 -7.15
CA ILE A 65 -3.10 -0.55 -6.22
C ILE A 65 -1.77 -0.01 -5.70
N VAL A 66 -1.58 -0.06 -4.40
CA VAL A 66 -0.34 0.38 -3.75
C VAL A 66 0.22 -0.78 -2.94
N CYS A 67 1.45 -1.20 -3.26
CA CYS A 67 2.16 -2.20 -2.47
C CYS A 67 2.85 -1.52 -1.28
N ASN A 68 2.63 -2.07 -0.09
CA ASN A 68 3.27 -1.64 1.15
C ASN A 68 4.13 -2.77 1.72
N GLN A 69 5.26 -2.40 2.31
CA GLN A 69 6.11 -3.32 3.07
C GLN A 69 5.61 -3.37 4.52
N VAL A 70 6.00 -4.43 5.23
CA VAL A 70 5.67 -4.63 6.64
C VAL A 70 6.95 -4.98 7.41
N TYR A 71 7.01 -4.64 8.70
CA TYR A 71 8.06 -5.09 9.61
C TYR A 71 7.49 -6.04 10.67
N GLU A 72 8.32 -6.88 11.28
CA GLU A 72 7.90 -7.65 12.43
C GLU A 72 7.59 -6.70 13.61
N SER A 73 6.44 -6.92 14.25
CA SER A 73 6.06 -6.17 15.44
C SER A 73 6.96 -6.54 16.61
N PHE A 74 7.55 -5.54 17.26
CA PHE A 74 8.21 -5.71 18.55
C PHE A 74 7.22 -6.04 19.68
N ARG A 75 5.93 -5.75 19.49
CA ARG A 75 4.88 -5.93 20.52
C ARG A 75 4.34 -7.35 20.59
N LYS A 76 4.31 -8.07 19.46
CA LYS A 76 3.78 -9.43 19.39
C LYS A 76 4.55 -10.24 18.37
N LYS A 77 5.28 -11.24 18.88
CA LYS A 77 6.08 -12.19 18.08
C LYS A 77 5.21 -12.85 17.00
N GLY A 78 5.65 -12.81 15.76
CA GLY A 78 4.93 -13.36 14.61
C GLY A 78 3.78 -12.51 14.07
N SER A 79 3.61 -11.27 14.55
CA SER A 79 2.73 -10.29 13.92
C SER A 79 3.54 -9.27 13.11
N VAL A 80 2.93 -8.73 12.06
CA VAL A 80 3.55 -7.73 11.19
C VAL A 80 2.84 -6.39 11.31
N GLU A 81 3.59 -5.30 11.19
CA GLU A 81 3.08 -3.93 11.23
C GLU A 81 3.36 -3.26 9.88
N PRO A 82 2.34 -2.64 9.25
CA PRO A 82 2.53 -1.93 8.00
C PRO A 82 3.32 -0.65 8.19
N VAL A 83 4.21 -0.35 7.24
CA VAL A 83 4.95 0.92 7.21
C VAL A 83 4.00 2.08 6.93
N GLY A 84 4.23 3.23 7.58
CA GLY A 84 3.37 4.40 7.44
C GLY A 84 1.94 4.17 7.94
N ARG A 85 1.77 3.27 8.92
CA ARG A 85 0.52 2.70 9.44
C ARG A 85 -0.69 3.63 9.33
N ASP A 86 -0.68 4.75 10.04
CA ASP A 86 -1.85 5.62 10.18
C ASP A 86 -2.15 6.38 8.88
N VAL A 87 -1.11 6.81 8.16
CA VAL A 87 -1.26 7.52 6.88
C VAL A 87 -1.84 6.60 5.82
N MET A 88 -1.26 5.40 5.65
CA MET A 88 -1.73 4.42 4.67
C MET A 88 -3.14 3.94 5.01
N ALA A 89 -3.42 3.65 6.29
CA ALA A 89 -4.73 3.25 6.75
C ALA A 89 -5.77 4.35 6.52
N TYR A 90 -5.43 5.62 6.76
CA TYR A 90 -6.35 6.73 6.52
C TYR A 90 -6.74 6.85 5.04
N TRP A 91 -5.77 6.85 4.13
CA TRP A 91 -6.01 7.09 2.71
C TRP A 91 -6.52 5.88 1.92
N SER A 92 -6.22 4.65 2.37
CA SER A 92 -6.58 3.43 1.65
C SER A 92 -8.01 2.99 1.98
N LYS A 93 -8.90 2.99 0.99
CA LYS A 93 -10.29 2.50 1.17
C LYS A 93 -10.33 1.01 1.53
N THR A 94 -9.50 0.22 0.85
CA THR A 94 -9.42 -1.24 1.02
C THR A 94 -7.99 -1.61 1.37
N ALA A 95 -7.82 -2.53 2.30
CA ALA A 95 -6.52 -3.07 2.67
C ALA A 95 -6.56 -4.60 2.64
N LEU A 96 -5.59 -5.18 1.94
CA LEU A 96 -5.34 -6.62 1.89
C LEU A 96 -4.03 -6.90 2.60
N GLU A 97 -4.05 -7.86 3.51
CA GLU A 97 -2.85 -8.43 4.11
C GLU A 97 -2.49 -9.70 3.37
N LEU A 98 -1.24 -9.78 2.92
CA LEU A 98 -0.71 -10.97 2.26
C LEU A 98 0.23 -11.70 3.21
N GLY A 99 0.05 -13.00 3.34
CA GLY A 99 0.93 -13.83 4.17
C GLY A 99 1.30 -15.14 3.51
N ARG A 100 2.31 -15.79 4.09
CA ARG A 100 2.83 -17.08 3.63
C ARG A 100 3.17 -17.97 4.82
N LYS A 101 2.80 -19.24 4.74
CA LYS A 101 3.22 -20.31 5.67
C LYS A 101 3.71 -21.49 4.85
N GLY A 102 5.03 -21.73 4.87
CA GLY A 102 5.67 -22.69 3.96
C GLY A 102 5.47 -22.30 2.50
N SER A 103 4.91 -23.21 1.69
CA SER A 103 4.53 -22.95 0.30
C SER A 103 3.14 -22.33 0.13
N SER A 104 2.30 -22.34 1.17
CA SER A 104 0.93 -21.80 1.10
C SER A 104 0.94 -20.29 1.26
N ARG A 105 0.26 -19.58 0.36
CA ARG A 105 0.02 -18.13 0.46
C ARG A 105 -1.45 -17.84 0.71
N TRP A 106 -1.73 -16.71 1.34
CA TRP A 106 -3.08 -16.25 1.63
C TRP A 106 -3.18 -14.73 1.53
N ALA A 107 -4.37 -14.26 1.22
CA ALA A 107 -4.77 -12.86 1.23
C ALA A 107 -5.95 -12.70 2.19
N ARG A 108 -5.83 -11.80 3.16
CA ARG A 108 -6.86 -11.49 4.16
C ARG A 108 -7.37 -10.08 3.94
N LEU A 109 -8.68 -9.90 3.91
CA LEU A 109 -9.32 -8.59 3.84
C LEU A 109 -9.20 -7.91 5.21
N ALA A 110 -8.19 -7.05 5.36
CA ALA A 110 -7.94 -6.35 6.61
C ALA A 110 -8.93 -5.18 6.80
N ARG A 111 -9.30 -4.49 5.72
CA ARG A 111 -10.27 -3.39 5.72
C ARG A 111 -11.01 -3.32 4.40
N HIS A 112 -12.31 -3.03 4.46
CA HIS A 112 -13.13 -2.70 3.30
C HIS A 112 -14.29 -1.79 3.74
N PRO A 113 -14.76 -0.84 2.91
CA PRO A 113 -15.87 0.05 3.29
C PRO A 113 -17.22 -0.65 3.45
N SER A 114 -17.41 -1.82 2.81
CA SER A 114 -18.72 -2.50 2.76
C SER A 114 -18.69 -4.00 3.07
N LYS A 115 -17.50 -4.58 3.31
CA LYS A 115 -17.34 -6.02 3.56
C LYS A 115 -16.74 -6.22 4.93
N LYS A 116 -17.05 -7.35 5.57
CA LYS A 116 -16.53 -7.67 6.89
C LYS A 116 -15.03 -7.96 6.81
N ALA A 117 -14.26 -7.37 7.71
CA ALA A 117 -12.84 -7.68 7.83
C ALA A 117 -12.64 -9.13 8.28
N GLY A 118 -11.53 -9.73 7.85
CA GLY A 118 -11.11 -11.07 8.25
C GLY A 118 -11.43 -12.17 7.24
N GLU A 119 -12.22 -11.91 6.20
CA GLU A 119 -12.36 -12.83 5.07
C GLU A 119 -10.98 -13.15 4.48
N GLN A 120 -10.69 -14.42 4.23
CA GLN A 120 -9.38 -14.87 3.77
C GLN A 120 -9.52 -15.86 2.63
N SER A 121 -8.68 -15.68 1.61
CA SER A 121 -8.54 -16.64 0.51
C SER A 121 -7.11 -17.13 0.40
N LYS A 122 -6.93 -18.39 0.00
CA LYS A 122 -5.62 -18.96 -0.32
C LYS A 122 -5.36 -18.78 -1.81
N PHE A 123 -4.10 -18.57 -2.16
CA PHE A 123 -3.68 -18.47 -3.56
C PHE A 123 -2.32 -19.12 -3.77
N LYS A 124 -2.00 -19.40 -5.03
CA LYS A 124 -0.70 -19.86 -5.50
C LYS A 124 -0.18 -18.92 -6.58
N ILE A 125 1.14 -18.85 -6.70
CA ILE A 125 1.81 -18.14 -7.77
C ILE A 125 2.37 -19.21 -8.70
N HIS A 126 1.88 -19.23 -9.94
CA HIS A 126 2.34 -20.06 -11.03
C HIS A 126 3.07 -19.19 -12.05
N ASN A 127 3.70 -19.82 -13.05
CA ASN A 127 4.39 -19.10 -14.12
C ASN A 127 3.45 -18.15 -14.90
N GLU A 128 2.15 -18.48 -14.96
CA GLU A 128 1.12 -17.68 -15.62
C GLU A 128 0.51 -16.58 -14.72
N GLY A 129 0.88 -16.53 -13.43
CA GLY A 129 0.36 -15.55 -12.48
C GLY A 129 -0.32 -16.18 -11.25
N ILE A 130 -1.31 -15.48 -10.70
CA ILE A 130 -2.00 -15.85 -9.46
C ILE A 130 -3.21 -16.75 -9.77
N ARG A 131 -3.35 -17.87 -9.05
CA ARG A 131 -4.54 -18.72 -9.05
C ARG A 131 -5.03 -19.02 -7.63
#